data_AF-A0A554JXB8-F1
#
_entry.id   AF-A0A554JXB8-F1
#
_cell.length_a   1.000
_cell.length_b   1.000
_cell.length_c   1.000
_cell.angle_alpha   90.00
_cell.angle_beta   90.00
_cell.angle_gamma   90.00
#
_symmetry.space_group_name_H-M   'P 1'
#
loop_
_entity.id
_entity.type
_entity.pdbx_description
1 polymer ?
#
loop_
_entity_poly.entity_id
_entity_poly.type
_entity_poly.pdbx_seq_one_letter_code
_entity_poly.pdbx_strand_id
1 'polypeptide(L)'
;MTLQKLMEHSFSLYARRNRVFLPSLRDRIDYLNLAIGDLQDAIRKEFGRDVLGCAVARIVSRIFCVAEHFWNLPETSGAANPFVIATVRKYPRRCSYCGQSPCACSERHSESQLAQHADPEQLQWTLRQWCAHLDHLYGAMNRKRGLENMLNRLFREISELSSLAMKISRLQIRRDQIEDELALELADALAWTIAIACVLGIDLEDAFTDQYQEGCQICRCHPCECTHFHWEPMDWRTFNTSS
;
A
#
# COMPACT_ATOMS: atom_id res chain seq x y z
N MET A 1 -9.89 -8.32 8.15
CA MET A 1 -8.64 -8.94 8.68
C MET A 1 -7.66 -7.85 9.10
N THR A 2 -6.73 -8.08 10.05
CA THR A 2 -5.72 -7.05 10.41
C THR A 2 -4.76 -6.79 9.24
N LEU A 3 -4.11 -5.61 9.21
CA LEU A 3 -3.14 -5.28 8.15
C LEU A 3 -2.02 -6.33 8.04
N GLN A 4 -1.49 -6.77 9.19
CA GLN A 4 -0.50 -7.85 9.27
C GLN A 4 -1.04 -9.15 8.64
N LYS A 5 -2.26 -9.57 8.99
CA LYS A 5 -2.86 -10.80 8.46
C LYS A 5 -3.15 -10.74 6.95
N LEU A 6 -3.56 -9.57 6.44
CA LEU A 6 -3.76 -9.37 5.00
C LEU A 6 -2.44 -9.47 4.22
N MET A 7 -1.38 -8.91 4.78
CA MET A 7 -0.03 -9.01 4.22
C MET A 7 0.46 -10.46 4.23
N GLU A 8 0.33 -11.18 5.35
CA GLU A 8 0.66 -12.60 5.47
C GLU A 8 -0.09 -13.46 4.46
N HIS A 9 -1.40 -13.24 4.31
CA HIS A 9 -2.23 -13.90 3.29
C HIS A 9 -1.74 -13.63 1.87
N SER A 10 -1.33 -12.39 1.59
CA SER A 10 -0.77 -12.04 0.28
C SER A 10 0.56 -12.76 0.03
N PHE A 11 1.36 -13.00 1.06
CA PHE A 11 2.63 -13.71 0.96
C PHE A 11 2.40 -15.20 0.76
N SER A 12 1.48 -15.82 1.51
CA SER A 12 1.12 -17.22 1.29
C SER A 12 0.57 -17.44 -0.11
N LEU A 13 -0.12 -16.44 -0.68
CA LEU A 13 -0.64 -16.52 -2.04
C LEU A 13 0.44 -16.30 -3.12
N TYR A 14 1.24 -15.23 -3.02
CA TYR A 14 2.06 -14.75 -4.14
C TYR A 14 3.58 -14.82 -3.96
N ALA A 15 4.12 -15.15 -2.77
CA ALA A 15 5.57 -15.05 -2.54
C ALA A 15 6.40 -15.90 -3.51
N ARG A 16 5.96 -17.13 -3.85
CA ARG A 16 6.65 -17.97 -4.85
C ARG A 16 6.73 -17.28 -6.21
N ARG A 17 5.60 -16.78 -6.72
CA ARG A 17 5.53 -16.04 -7.98
C ARG A 17 6.42 -14.78 -7.92
N ASN A 18 6.32 -14.02 -6.84
CA ASN A 18 7.08 -12.78 -6.68
C ASN A 18 8.59 -13.05 -6.69
N ARG A 19 9.08 -14.13 -6.06
CA ARG A 19 10.51 -14.48 -6.10
C ARG A 19 11.02 -14.86 -7.49
N VAL A 20 10.16 -15.45 -8.32
CA VAL A 20 10.53 -15.85 -9.69
C VAL A 20 10.51 -14.66 -10.65
N PHE A 21 9.45 -13.85 -10.60
CA PHE A 21 9.21 -12.81 -11.60
C PHE A 21 9.58 -11.39 -11.14
N LEU A 22 9.72 -11.16 -9.83
CA LEU A 22 10.05 -9.87 -9.19
C LEU A 22 11.23 -10.01 -8.22
N PRO A 23 12.41 -10.46 -8.71
CA PRO A 23 13.52 -10.84 -7.84
C PRO A 23 14.13 -9.65 -7.08
N SER A 24 14.07 -8.42 -7.63
CA SER A 24 14.64 -7.23 -6.99
C SER A 24 13.58 -6.33 -6.34
N LEU A 25 14.03 -5.49 -5.39
CA LEU A 25 13.18 -4.44 -4.83
C LEU A 25 12.68 -3.47 -5.92
N ARG A 26 13.52 -3.19 -6.92
CA ARG A 26 13.17 -2.34 -8.05
C ARG A 26 12.01 -2.94 -8.85
N ASP A 27 12.07 -4.23 -9.19
CA ASP A 27 10.99 -4.88 -9.94
C ASP A 27 9.66 -4.77 -9.19
N ARG A 28 9.68 -4.94 -7.86
CA ARG A 28 8.48 -4.84 -7.02
C ARG A 28 7.92 -3.41 -6.97
N ILE A 29 8.79 -2.39 -6.93
CA ILE A 29 8.40 -0.98 -6.98
C ILE A 29 7.85 -0.61 -8.37
N ASP A 30 8.50 -1.06 -9.45
CA ASP A 30 8.02 -0.83 -10.81
C ASP A 30 6.66 -1.52 -11.03
N TYR A 31 6.48 -2.71 -10.46
CA TYR A 31 5.19 -3.39 -10.44
C TYR A 31 4.14 -2.59 -9.67
N LEU A 32 4.45 -2.05 -8.49
CA LEU A 32 3.55 -1.14 -7.77
C LEU A 32 3.19 0.10 -8.60
N ASN A 33 4.17 0.73 -9.23
CA ASN A 33 3.97 1.91 -10.08
C ASN A 33 3.02 1.61 -11.27
N LEU A 34 3.12 0.42 -11.87
CA LEU A 34 2.20 -0.02 -12.91
C LEU A 34 0.74 -0.06 -12.41
N ALA A 35 0.46 -0.46 -11.16
CA ALA A 35 -0.92 -0.50 -10.64
C ALA A 35 -1.48 0.90 -10.38
N ILE A 36 -0.60 1.84 -10.02
CA ILE A 36 -0.99 3.24 -9.85
C ILE A 36 -1.32 3.85 -11.21
N GLY A 37 -0.54 3.51 -12.25
CA GLY A 37 -0.87 3.83 -13.64
C GLY A 37 -2.23 3.23 -14.08
N ASP A 38 -2.48 1.96 -13.73
CA ASP A 38 -3.77 1.31 -14.00
C ASP A 38 -4.95 2.06 -13.36
N LEU A 39 -4.81 2.49 -12.10
CA LEU A 39 -5.82 3.29 -11.40
C LEU A 39 -6.01 4.67 -12.05
N GLN A 40 -4.92 5.35 -12.40
CA GLN A 40 -4.99 6.65 -13.07
C GLN A 40 -5.72 6.53 -14.42
N ASP A 41 -5.45 5.48 -15.20
CA ASP A 41 -6.16 5.21 -16.45
C ASP A 41 -7.65 4.93 -16.21
N ALA A 42 -7.99 4.15 -15.18
CA ALA A 42 -9.38 3.88 -14.80
C ALA A 42 -10.14 5.17 -14.46
N ILE A 43 -9.52 6.06 -13.67
CA ILE A 43 -10.08 7.36 -13.29
C ILE A 43 -10.26 8.24 -14.53
N ARG A 44 -9.21 8.35 -15.37
CA ARG A 44 -9.22 9.19 -16.58
C ARG A 44 -10.28 8.75 -17.60
N LYS A 45 -10.56 7.44 -17.67
CA LYS A 45 -11.59 6.85 -18.53
C LYS A 45 -12.96 6.74 -17.85
N GLU A 46 -13.11 7.31 -16.65
CA GLU A 46 -14.39 7.39 -15.92
C GLU A 46 -15.06 6.04 -15.66
N PHE A 47 -14.26 5.00 -15.35
CA PHE A 47 -14.82 3.71 -14.97
C PHE A 47 -15.61 3.76 -13.65
N GLY A 48 -16.57 2.84 -13.52
CA GLY A 48 -17.42 2.71 -12.34
C GLY A 48 -16.68 2.22 -11.08
N ARG A 49 -17.40 2.27 -9.94
CA ARG A 49 -16.82 1.95 -8.62
C ARG A 49 -16.24 0.55 -8.52
N ASP A 50 -16.79 -0.44 -9.20
CA ASP A 50 -16.30 -1.81 -9.14
C ASP A 50 -14.87 -1.91 -9.71
N VAL A 51 -14.64 -1.32 -10.88
CA VAL A 51 -13.32 -1.26 -11.52
C VAL A 51 -12.34 -0.45 -10.68
N LEU A 52 -12.78 0.70 -10.17
CA LEU A 52 -11.94 1.52 -9.29
C LEU A 52 -11.58 0.77 -8.01
N GLY A 53 -12.52 0.02 -7.41
CA GLY A 53 -12.29 -0.84 -6.26
C GLY A 53 -11.20 -1.87 -6.54
N CYS A 54 -11.32 -2.58 -7.67
CA CYS A 54 -10.31 -3.53 -8.12
C CYS A 54 -8.94 -2.87 -8.34
N ALA A 55 -8.91 -1.68 -8.94
CA ALA A 55 -7.68 -0.93 -9.19
C ALA A 55 -6.97 -0.52 -7.88
N VAL A 56 -7.71 -0.01 -6.89
CA VAL A 56 -7.12 0.36 -5.59
C VAL A 56 -6.68 -0.88 -4.81
N ALA A 57 -7.48 -1.96 -4.83
CA ALA A 57 -7.10 -3.24 -4.21
C ALA A 57 -5.79 -3.82 -4.78
N ARG A 58 -5.57 -3.67 -6.09
CA ARG A 58 -4.31 -4.05 -6.75
C ARG A 58 -3.12 -3.25 -6.24
N ILE A 59 -3.29 -1.96 -5.96
CA ILE A 59 -2.22 -1.14 -5.37
C ILE A 59 -1.86 -1.69 -3.98
N VAL A 60 -2.85 -1.99 -3.13
CA VAL A 60 -2.61 -2.59 -1.80
C VAL A 60 -1.87 -3.93 -1.92
N SER A 61 -2.29 -4.80 -2.83
CA SER A 61 -1.61 -6.08 -3.10
C SER A 61 -0.15 -5.89 -3.49
N ARG A 62 0.14 -4.87 -4.30
CA ARG A 62 1.51 -4.55 -4.75
C ARG A 62 2.34 -3.82 -3.68
N ILE A 63 1.71 -3.05 -2.80
CA ILE A 63 2.34 -2.55 -1.56
C ILE A 63 2.81 -3.74 -0.72
N PHE A 64 1.96 -4.75 -0.52
CA PHE A 64 2.38 -5.96 0.18
C PHE A 64 3.52 -6.68 -0.57
N CYS A 65 3.48 -6.76 -1.90
CA CYS A 65 4.59 -7.32 -2.68
C CYS A 65 5.94 -6.63 -2.38
N VAL A 66 5.94 -5.30 -2.21
CA VAL A 66 7.13 -4.56 -1.76
C VAL A 66 7.45 -4.88 -0.29
N ALA A 67 6.44 -4.92 0.59
CA ALA A 67 6.61 -5.23 2.02
C ALA A 67 7.17 -6.64 2.29
N GLU A 68 6.96 -7.60 1.37
CA GLU A 68 7.56 -8.94 1.44
C GLU A 68 9.10 -8.86 1.47
N HIS A 69 9.69 -7.74 1.04
CA HIS A 69 11.12 -7.50 1.22
C HIS A 69 11.54 -7.58 2.70
N PHE A 70 10.71 -7.07 3.63
CA PHE A 70 10.93 -7.10 5.08
C PHE A 70 10.74 -8.48 5.72
N TRP A 71 10.20 -9.46 4.99
CA TRP A 71 9.80 -10.77 5.54
C TRP A 71 10.97 -11.66 5.97
N ASN A 72 12.16 -11.51 5.37
CA ASN A 72 13.34 -12.32 5.70
C ASN A 72 14.14 -11.78 6.91
N LEU A 73 13.61 -10.82 7.68
CA LEU A 73 14.21 -10.51 8.97
C LEU A 73 14.04 -11.74 9.88
N PRO A 74 15.07 -12.09 10.69
CA PRO A 74 14.97 -13.24 11.58
C PRO A 74 13.65 -13.14 12.34
N GLU A 75 12.86 -14.22 12.34
CA GLU A 75 11.61 -14.34 13.07
C GLU A 75 11.85 -13.91 14.52
N THR A 76 11.68 -12.63 14.79
CA THR A 76 11.66 -12.11 16.14
C THR A 76 10.27 -12.45 16.67
N SER A 77 10.09 -13.73 17.00
CA SER A 77 9.18 -14.19 18.06
C SER A 77 7.89 -13.35 18.18
N GLY A 78 6.98 -13.44 17.22
CA GLY A 78 5.67 -12.79 17.31
C GLY A 78 5.63 -11.25 17.16
N ALA A 79 6.70 -10.60 16.72
CA ALA A 79 6.71 -9.15 16.44
C ALA A 79 6.02 -8.83 15.10
N ALA A 80 5.36 -7.66 15.04
CA ALA A 80 4.75 -7.16 13.80
C ALA A 80 5.80 -6.82 12.74
N ASN A 81 5.43 -6.92 11.46
CA ASN A 81 6.33 -6.57 10.35
C ASN A 81 6.76 -5.08 10.43
N PRO A 82 8.01 -4.73 10.08
CA PRO A 82 8.48 -3.34 10.11
C PRO A 82 7.59 -2.35 9.36
N PHE A 83 6.99 -2.76 8.24
CA PHE A 83 6.02 -1.95 7.51
C PHE A 83 4.77 -1.62 8.35
N VAL A 84 4.23 -2.60 9.08
CA VAL A 84 3.07 -2.40 9.95
C VAL A 84 3.44 -1.51 11.14
N ILE A 85 4.61 -1.71 11.73
CA ILE A 85 5.15 -0.84 12.80
C ILE A 85 5.32 0.60 12.30
N ALA A 86 5.93 0.78 11.12
CA ALA A 86 6.12 2.09 10.50
C ALA A 86 4.77 2.78 10.24
N THR A 87 3.77 2.04 9.75
CA THR A 87 2.41 2.56 9.55
C THR A 87 1.81 3.10 10.84
N VAL A 88 1.91 2.36 11.95
CA VAL A 88 1.43 2.82 13.26
C VAL A 88 2.18 4.03 13.77
N ARG A 89 3.51 4.04 13.64
CA ARG A 89 4.34 5.16 14.12
C ARG A 89 4.13 6.44 13.33
N LYS A 90 3.89 6.33 12.03
CA LYS A 90 3.70 7.47 11.12
C LYS A 90 2.26 7.99 11.14
N TYR A 91 1.29 7.13 11.45
CA TYR A 91 -0.14 7.46 11.53
C TYR A 91 -0.77 7.08 12.89
N PRO A 92 -0.32 7.68 13.99
CA PRO A 92 -0.92 7.47 15.30
C PRO A 92 -2.34 8.07 15.36
N ARG A 93 -3.02 7.95 16.50
CA ARG A 93 -4.39 8.48 16.71
C ARG A 93 -4.56 10.00 16.56
N ARG A 94 -3.47 10.72 16.28
CA ARG A 94 -3.37 12.16 16.15
C ARG A 94 -2.53 12.48 14.92
N CYS A 95 -2.70 13.66 14.35
CA CYS A 95 -1.86 14.11 13.25
C CYS A 95 -0.39 14.20 13.70
N SER A 96 0.51 13.55 12.95
CA SER A 96 1.97 13.55 13.21
C SER A 96 2.65 14.90 12.97
N TYR A 97 1.89 15.92 12.58
CA TYR A 97 2.41 17.27 12.34
C TYR A 97 1.90 18.26 13.40
N CYS A 98 0.58 18.43 13.53
CA CYS A 98 0.00 19.39 14.49
C CYS A 98 -0.43 18.77 15.83
N GLY A 99 -0.40 17.44 15.98
CA GLY A 99 -0.81 16.74 17.20
C GLY A 99 -2.33 16.70 17.45
N GLN A 100 -3.15 17.24 16.54
CA GLN A 100 -4.61 17.32 16.68
C GLN A 100 -5.34 16.15 16.00
N SER A 101 -6.58 15.91 16.42
CA SER A 101 -7.50 14.91 15.85
C SER A 101 -8.94 15.46 15.87
N PRO A 102 -9.57 15.79 14.72
CA PRO A 102 -9.01 15.78 13.37
C PRO A 102 -7.81 16.73 13.17
N CYS A 103 -7.10 16.56 12.06
CA CYS A 103 -5.97 17.40 11.69
C CYS A 103 -6.41 18.85 11.41
N ALA A 104 -5.71 19.84 11.98
CA ALA A 104 -5.94 21.27 11.75
C ALA A 104 -4.86 21.93 10.86
N CYS A 105 -3.95 21.17 10.27
CA CYS A 105 -2.91 21.72 9.40
C CYS A 105 -3.53 22.44 8.19
N SER A 106 -3.28 23.75 8.08
CA SER A 106 -3.63 24.56 6.90
C SER A 106 -2.68 24.28 5.74
N GLU A 107 -1.40 24.13 6.06
CA GLU A 107 -0.31 23.92 5.11
C GLU A 107 0.40 22.58 5.35
N ARG A 108 1.27 22.21 4.41
CA ARG A 108 2.04 20.98 4.47
C ARG A 108 3.33 21.25 5.25
N HIS A 109 3.70 20.31 6.10
CA HIS A 109 4.98 20.33 6.80
C HIS A 109 5.96 19.38 6.09
N SER A 110 7.25 19.71 6.13
CA SER A 110 8.31 18.90 5.52
C SER A 110 8.70 17.68 6.36
N GLU A 111 8.44 17.71 7.67
CA GLU A 111 8.85 16.65 8.60
C GLU A 111 7.70 16.25 9.52
N SER A 112 7.45 14.94 9.61
CA SER A 112 6.48 14.35 10.54
C SER A 112 7.15 13.93 11.84
N GLN A 113 6.51 14.18 12.98
CA GLN A 113 6.92 13.63 14.26
C GLN A 113 6.43 12.18 14.37
N LEU A 114 7.33 11.23 14.15
CA LEU A 114 7.04 9.81 14.32
C LEU A 114 6.77 9.49 15.80
N ALA A 115 5.75 8.67 16.07
CA ALA A 115 5.58 8.14 17.40
C ALA A 115 6.78 7.27 17.80
N GLN A 116 7.21 7.41 19.05
CA GLN A 116 8.35 6.65 19.59
C GLN A 116 8.06 5.14 19.64
N HIS A 117 6.81 4.76 19.93
CA HIS A 117 6.37 3.38 20.04
C HIS A 117 5.12 3.15 19.19
N ALA A 118 4.96 1.94 18.66
CA ALA A 118 3.74 1.53 17.99
C ALA A 118 2.65 1.23 19.02
N ASP A 119 1.47 1.85 18.90
CA ASP A 119 0.29 1.54 19.71
C ASP A 119 -0.14 0.07 19.48
N PRO A 120 -0.12 -0.79 20.53
CA PRO A 120 -0.49 -2.19 20.41
C PRO A 120 -1.91 -2.43 19.89
N GLU A 121 -2.85 -1.50 20.16
CA GLU A 121 -4.22 -1.61 19.65
C GLU A 121 -4.26 -1.31 18.15
N GLN A 122 -3.53 -0.30 17.68
CA GLN A 122 -3.46 0.03 16.25
C GLN A 122 -2.79 -1.08 15.43
N LEU A 123 -1.85 -1.84 16.02
CA LEU A 123 -1.28 -3.02 15.38
C LEU A 123 -2.32 -4.11 15.07
N GLN A 124 -3.44 -4.13 15.80
CA GLN A 124 -4.55 -5.07 15.60
C GLN A 124 -5.66 -4.51 14.72
N TRP A 125 -5.50 -3.31 14.15
CA TRP A 125 -6.52 -2.73 13.30
C TRP A 125 -6.65 -3.46 11.96
N THR A 126 -7.90 -3.61 11.56
CA THR A 126 -8.32 -4.02 10.22
C THR A 126 -8.04 -2.94 9.19
N LEU A 127 -8.04 -3.30 7.90
CA LEU A 127 -7.87 -2.31 6.84
C LEU A 127 -9.04 -1.32 6.84
N ARG A 128 -10.25 -1.78 7.16
CA ARG A 128 -11.42 -0.91 7.37
C ARG A 128 -11.21 0.09 8.52
N GLN A 129 -10.64 -0.34 9.65
CA GLN A 129 -10.31 0.56 10.76
C GLN A 129 -9.23 1.59 10.37
N TRP A 130 -8.21 1.19 9.61
CA TRP A 130 -7.23 2.12 9.06
C TRP A 130 -7.87 3.15 8.13
N CYS A 131 -8.78 2.73 7.26
CA CYS A 131 -9.54 3.63 6.39
C CYS A 131 -10.36 4.65 7.20
N ALA A 132 -11.12 4.17 8.20
CA ALA A 132 -11.91 5.03 9.07
C ALA A 132 -11.03 6.02 9.85
N HIS A 133 -9.89 5.57 10.37
CA HIS A 133 -8.94 6.42 11.09
C HIS A 133 -8.36 7.53 10.22
N LEU A 134 -7.82 7.19 9.05
CA LEU A 134 -7.22 8.16 8.15
C LEU A 134 -8.26 9.12 7.55
N ASP A 135 -9.49 8.65 7.29
CA ASP A 135 -10.58 9.54 6.88
C ASP A 135 -11.02 10.48 7.99
N HIS A 136 -11.07 10.02 9.24
CA HIS A 136 -11.36 10.87 10.40
C HIS A 136 -10.29 11.96 10.57
N LEU A 137 -9.01 11.60 10.47
CA LEU A 137 -7.91 12.56 10.65
C LEU A 137 -7.77 13.55 9.50
N TYR A 138 -7.78 13.05 8.25
CA TYR A 138 -7.35 13.82 7.08
C TYR A 138 -8.44 13.96 6.01
N GLY A 139 -9.54 13.22 6.11
CA GLY A 139 -10.56 13.09 5.07
C GLY A 139 -11.21 14.41 4.66
N ALA A 140 -11.49 15.32 5.61
CA ALA A 140 -12.07 16.62 5.29
C ALA A 140 -11.16 17.47 4.39
N MET A 141 -9.87 17.56 4.74
CA MET A 141 -8.88 18.27 3.92
C MET A 141 -8.61 17.54 2.60
N ASN A 142 -8.63 16.20 2.62
CA ASN A 142 -8.43 15.41 1.42
C ASN A 142 -9.57 15.65 0.41
N ARG A 143 -10.83 15.57 0.85
CA ARG A 143 -11.99 15.90 0.01
C ARG A 143 -11.92 17.32 -0.54
N LYS A 144 -11.49 18.29 0.26
CA LYS A 144 -11.31 19.69 -0.19
C LYS A 144 -10.25 19.84 -1.28
N ARG A 145 -9.15 19.09 -1.22
CA ARG A 145 -8.04 19.15 -2.19
C ARG A 145 -8.29 18.33 -3.46
N GLY A 146 -9.19 17.36 -3.39
CA GLY A 146 -9.62 16.56 -4.54
C GLY A 146 -8.70 15.41 -4.92
N LEU A 147 -9.22 14.49 -5.74
CA LEU A 147 -8.58 13.22 -6.10
C LEU A 147 -7.21 13.38 -6.78
N GLU A 148 -7.07 14.37 -7.67
CA GLU A 148 -5.81 14.66 -8.36
C GLU A 148 -4.66 14.95 -7.36
N ASN A 149 -4.96 15.67 -6.28
CA ASN A 149 -3.97 15.95 -5.24
C ASN A 149 -3.46 14.67 -4.58
N MET A 150 -4.34 13.67 -4.42
CA MET A 150 -4.01 12.41 -3.76
C MET A 150 -3.21 11.49 -4.67
N LEU A 151 -3.54 11.45 -5.97
CA LEU A 151 -2.73 10.76 -6.98
C LEU A 151 -1.32 11.37 -7.04
N ASN A 152 -1.21 12.70 -7.14
CA ASN A 152 0.08 13.39 -7.16
C ASN A 152 0.90 13.18 -5.88
N ARG A 153 0.24 12.90 -4.76
CA ARG A 153 0.91 12.51 -3.52
C ARG A 153 1.40 11.07 -3.58
N LEU A 154 0.55 10.14 -3.96
CA LEU A 154 0.94 8.74 -4.13
C LEU A 154 2.14 8.59 -5.09
N PHE A 155 2.14 9.29 -6.23
CA PHE A 155 3.27 9.28 -7.17
C PHE A 155 4.58 9.79 -6.56
N ARG A 156 4.50 10.76 -5.65
CA ARG A 156 5.67 11.27 -4.94
C ARG A 156 6.24 10.20 -4.02
N GLU A 157 5.41 9.54 -3.23
CA GLU A 157 5.91 8.51 -2.30
C GLU A 157 6.53 7.33 -3.05
N ILE A 158 6.01 6.97 -4.23
CA ILE A 158 6.66 5.97 -5.10
C ILE A 158 8.01 6.46 -5.65
N SER A 159 8.13 7.75 -5.96
CA SER A 159 9.41 8.35 -6.38
C SER A 159 10.44 8.33 -5.25
N GLU A 160 10.00 8.56 -4.01
CA GLU A 160 10.84 8.47 -2.81
C GLU A 160 11.27 7.01 -2.54
N LEU A 161 10.35 6.04 -2.63
CA LEU A 161 10.67 4.60 -2.60
C LEU A 161 11.69 4.20 -3.68
N SER A 162 11.50 4.68 -4.91
CA SER A 162 12.40 4.39 -6.03
C SER A 162 13.80 4.94 -5.78
N SER A 163 13.89 6.16 -5.21
CA SER A 163 15.15 6.78 -4.81
C SER A 163 15.89 5.92 -3.77
N LEU A 164 15.18 5.39 -2.76
CA LEU A 164 15.75 4.48 -1.76
C LEU A 164 16.27 3.18 -2.40
N ALA A 165 15.51 2.56 -3.31
CA ALA A 165 15.96 1.38 -4.04
C ALA A 165 17.19 1.65 -4.93
N MET A 166 17.30 2.87 -5.47
CA MET A 166 18.49 3.30 -6.21
C MET A 166 19.71 3.45 -5.30
N LYS A 167 19.56 3.89 -4.05
CA LYS A 167 20.67 3.94 -3.08
C LYS A 167 21.26 2.55 -2.83
N ILE A 168 20.43 1.51 -2.67
CA ILE A 168 20.91 0.12 -2.51
C ILE A 168 21.70 -0.33 -3.73
N SER A 169 21.14 -0.16 -4.93
CA SER A 169 21.70 -0.72 -6.16
C SER A 169 22.91 0.04 -6.69
N ARG A 170 22.95 1.38 -6.57
CA ARG A 170 24.00 2.22 -7.15
C ARG A 170 25.04 2.70 -6.15
N LEU A 171 24.61 3.03 -4.93
CA LEU A 171 25.50 3.59 -3.90
C LEU A 171 26.03 2.52 -2.94
N GLN A 172 25.69 1.25 -3.17
CA GLN A 172 26.10 0.10 -2.36
C GLN A 172 25.80 0.26 -0.86
N ILE A 173 24.77 1.06 -0.54
CA ILE A 173 24.27 1.19 0.83
C ILE A 173 23.67 -0.14 1.24
N ARG A 174 24.03 -0.62 2.43
CA ARG A 174 23.50 -1.89 2.89
C ARG A 174 22.02 -1.74 3.19
N ARG A 175 21.26 -2.79 2.90
CA ARG A 175 19.80 -2.79 3.06
C ARG A 175 19.35 -2.43 4.47
N ASP A 176 20.02 -2.95 5.50
CA ASP A 176 19.74 -2.69 6.91
C ASP A 176 19.83 -1.20 7.28
N GLN A 177 20.57 -0.41 6.50
CA GLN A 177 20.75 1.02 6.74
C GLN A 177 19.57 1.88 6.25
N ILE A 178 18.71 1.35 5.37
CA ILE A 178 17.57 2.10 4.82
C ILE A 178 16.22 1.40 5.02
N GLU A 179 16.20 0.31 5.78
CA GLU A 179 15.01 -0.52 5.98
C GLU A 179 13.88 0.27 6.65
N ASP A 180 14.22 1.08 7.67
CA ASP A 180 13.27 1.96 8.34
C ASP A 180 12.72 3.05 7.40
N GLU A 181 13.59 3.69 6.61
CA GLU A 181 13.18 4.68 5.60
C GLU A 181 12.23 4.03 4.58
N LEU A 182 12.57 2.85 4.08
CA LEU A 182 11.76 2.12 3.11
C LEU A 182 10.37 1.76 3.68
N ALA A 183 10.31 1.33 4.94
CA ALA A 183 9.06 1.00 5.61
C ALA A 183 8.18 2.24 5.82
N LEU A 184 8.78 3.39 6.13
CA LEU A 184 8.07 4.67 6.30
C LEU A 184 7.52 5.20 4.98
N GLU A 185 8.26 5.10 3.88
CA GLU A 185 7.77 5.52 2.57
C GLU A 185 6.69 4.58 2.03
N LEU A 186 6.81 3.27 2.31
CA LEU A 186 5.77 2.32 1.95
C LEU A 186 4.48 2.54 2.77
N ALA A 187 4.61 2.95 4.03
CA ALA A 187 3.47 3.36 4.86
C ALA A 187 2.73 4.58 4.30
N ASP A 188 3.46 5.56 3.75
CA ASP A 188 2.84 6.71 3.07
C ASP A 188 2.14 6.31 1.78
N ALA A 189 2.72 5.40 0.99
CA ALA A 189 2.05 4.84 -0.17
C ALA A 189 0.71 4.17 0.21
N LEU A 190 0.67 3.41 1.31
CA LEU A 190 -0.59 2.85 1.82
C LEU A 190 -1.56 3.95 2.26
N ALA A 191 -1.11 4.95 3.01
CA ALA A 191 -1.98 6.01 3.52
C ALA A 191 -2.62 6.84 2.39
N TRP A 192 -1.87 7.16 1.32
CA TRP A 192 -2.44 7.84 0.16
C TRP A 192 -3.34 6.94 -0.69
N THR A 193 -3.05 5.64 -0.76
CA THR A 193 -3.95 4.65 -1.37
C THR A 193 -5.29 4.61 -0.63
N ILE A 194 -5.26 4.60 0.70
CA ILE A 194 -6.46 4.70 1.56
C ILE A 194 -7.17 6.03 1.33
N ALA A 195 -6.46 7.16 1.30
CA ALA A 195 -7.06 8.46 1.06
C ALA A 195 -7.81 8.51 -0.28
N ILE A 196 -7.25 7.88 -1.33
CA ILE A 196 -7.92 7.73 -2.62
C ILE A 196 -9.18 6.88 -2.50
N ALA A 197 -9.12 5.72 -1.84
CA ALA A 197 -10.29 4.86 -1.60
C ALA A 197 -11.42 5.62 -0.88
N CYS A 198 -11.09 6.36 0.17
CA CYS A 198 -12.05 7.16 0.94
C CYS A 198 -12.70 8.26 0.10
N VAL A 199 -11.93 8.99 -0.72
CA VAL A 199 -12.46 10.04 -1.60
C VAL A 199 -13.35 9.45 -2.71
N LEU A 200 -13.01 8.25 -3.21
CA LEU A 200 -13.81 7.53 -4.21
C LEU A 200 -15.02 6.80 -3.62
N GLY A 201 -15.13 6.71 -2.29
CA GLY A 201 -16.20 5.97 -1.62
C GLY A 201 -16.12 4.45 -1.85
N ILE A 202 -14.91 3.90 -1.84
CA ILE A 202 -14.61 2.47 -2.01
C ILE A 202 -14.40 1.85 -0.62
N ASP A 203 -15.08 0.74 -0.33
CA ASP A 203 -14.70 -0.11 0.81
C ASP A 203 -13.47 -0.95 0.42
N LEU A 204 -12.31 -0.50 0.88
CA LEU A 204 -11.03 -1.07 0.47
C LEU A 204 -10.79 -2.48 1.03
N GLU A 205 -11.37 -2.80 2.19
CA GLU A 205 -11.24 -4.15 2.76
C GLU A 205 -12.05 -5.15 1.95
N ASP A 206 -13.30 -4.81 1.60
CA ASP A 206 -14.14 -5.68 0.75
C ASP A 206 -13.53 -5.82 -0.65
N ALA A 207 -13.13 -4.71 -1.28
CA ALA A 207 -12.51 -4.75 -2.61
C ALA A 207 -11.22 -5.60 -2.65
N PHE A 208 -10.45 -5.60 -1.56
CA PHE A 208 -9.28 -6.47 -1.44
C PHE A 208 -9.67 -7.94 -1.23
N THR A 209 -10.61 -8.20 -0.32
CA THR A 209 -11.10 -9.54 -0.02
C THR A 209 -11.69 -10.22 -1.26
N ASP A 210 -12.56 -9.54 -2.00
CA ASP A 210 -13.20 -10.06 -3.23
C ASP A 210 -12.19 -10.43 -4.32
N GLN A 211 -11.04 -9.75 -4.33
CA GLN A 211 -9.96 -9.95 -5.29
C GLN A 211 -8.90 -10.96 -4.83
N TYR A 212 -8.76 -11.23 -3.54
CA TYR A 212 -7.58 -11.97 -3.06
C TYR A 212 -7.86 -13.06 -2.04
N GLN A 213 -9.07 -13.17 -1.48
CA GLN A 213 -9.39 -14.17 -0.46
C GLN A 213 -9.35 -15.61 -0.99
N GLU A 214 -10.02 -15.87 -2.12
CA GLU A 214 -10.21 -17.23 -2.66
C GLU A 214 -9.01 -17.78 -3.46
N GLY A 215 -7.94 -17.00 -3.60
CA GLY A 215 -6.72 -17.38 -4.30
C GLY A 215 -6.35 -16.46 -5.47
N CYS A 216 -5.47 -16.93 -6.35
CA CYS A 216 -4.97 -16.11 -7.45
C CYS A 216 -6.09 -15.82 -8.46
N GLN A 217 -6.26 -14.56 -8.86
CA GLN A 217 -7.30 -14.18 -9.83
C GLN A 217 -7.13 -14.80 -11.23
N ILE A 218 -5.95 -15.32 -11.54
CA ILE A 218 -5.65 -15.94 -12.84
C ILE A 218 -5.81 -17.46 -12.77
N CYS A 219 -5.10 -18.13 -11.86
CA CYS A 219 -5.12 -19.60 -11.79
C CYS A 219 -6.08 -20.18 -10.75
N ARG A 220 -6.70 -19.34 -9.91
CA ARG A 220 -7.59 -19.72 -8.79
C ARG A 220 -6.95 -20.63 -7.72
N CYS A 221 -5.65 -20.91 -7.81
CA CYS A 221 -4.91 -21.67 -6.78
C CYS A 221 -4.41 -20.76 -5.64
N HIS A 222 -4.25 -21.36 -4.46
CA HIS A 222 -3.54 -20.80 -3.31
C HIS A 222 -2.59 -21.87 -2.72
N PRO A 223 -1.26 -21.79 -2.89
CA PRO A 223 -0.49 -20.68 -3.48
C PRO A 223 -0.68 -20.54 -4.99
N CYS A 224 -0.32 -19.39 -5.55
CA CYS A 224 -0.36 -19.10 -6.98
C CYS A 224 0.61 -20.00 -7.76
N GLU A 225 0.12 -20.58 -8.87
CA GLU A 225 0.86 -21.48 -9.76
C GLU A 225 1.02 -20.93 -11.19
N CYS A 226 0.72 -19.64 -11.39
CA CYS A 226 0.87 -19.00 -12.70
C CYS A 226 2.31 -19.13 -13.21
N THR A 227 2.44 -19.64 -14.44
CA THR A 227 3.70 -19.78 -15.18
C THR A 227 4.03 -18.57 -16.04
N HIS A 228 3.08 -17.64 -16.19
CA HIS A 228 3.24 -16.40 -16.93
C HIS A 228 2.98 -15.21 -15.99
N PHE A 229 3.75 -14.15 -16.16
CA PHE A 229 3.62 -12.92 -15.37
C PHE A 229 3.15 -11.78 -16.25
N HIS A 230 2.00 -11.19 -15.92
CA HIS A 230 1.42 -10.10 -16.68
C HIS A 230 2.10 -8.77 -16.31
N TRP A 231 3.08 -8.35 -17.11
CA TRP A 231 3.78 -7.07 -17.01
C TRP A 231 3.23 -6.03 -17.99
N GLU A 232 1.92 -5.99 -18.17
CA GLU A 232 1.28 -5.04 -19.08
C GLU A 232 0.23 -4.23 -18.33
N PRO A 233 -0.03 -2.97 -18.75
CA PRO A 233 -1.14 -2.18 -18.23
C PRO A 233 -2.46 -2.93 -18.36
N MET A 234 -3.37 -2.69 -17.43
CA MET A 234 -4.70 -3.30 -17.47
C MET A 234 -5.55 -2.73 -18.59
N ASP A 235 -6.17 -3.62 -19.36
CA ASP A 235 -7.32 -3.26 -20.17
C ASP A 235 -8.62 -3.44 -19.38
N TRP A 236 -9.08 -2.35 -18.77
CA TRP A 236 -10.28 -2.33 -17.96
C TRP A 236 -11.57 -2.64 -18.73
N ARG A 237 -11.56 -2.62 -20.07
CA ARG A 237 -12.74 -2.98 -20.88
C ARG A 237 -12.94 -4.49 -20.98
N THR A 238 -11.86 -5.25 -20.86
CA THR A 238 -11.85 -6.71 -20.93
C THR A 238 -11.68 -7.36 -19.56
N PHE A 239 -11.36 -6.56 -18.54
CA PHE A 239 -11.28 -7.01 -17.15
C PHE A 239 -12.66 -7.39 -16.61
N ASN A 240 -12.81 -8.66 -16.20
CA ASN A 240 -14.00 -9.12 -15.52
C ASN A 240 -13.88 -8.82 -14.02
N THR A 241 -14.76 -7.97 -13.49
CA THR A 241 -14.85 -7.67 -12.05
C THR A 241 -15.59 -8.74 -11.26
N SER A 242 -16.26 -9.69 -11.93
CA SER A 242 -16.95 -10.80 -11.28
C SER A 242 -15.97 -11.94 -11.00
N SER A 243 -15.51 -12.03 -9.74
CA SER A 243 -14.91 -13.25 -9.17
C SER A 243 -15.97 -14.33 -8.97
#